data_AF-A0A9X7GGW7-F1
#
_entry.id   AF-A0A9X7GGW7-F1
#
_cell.length_a   1.000
_cell.length_b   1.000
_cell.length_c   1.000
_cell.angle_alpha   90.00
_cell.angle_beta   90.00
_cell.angle_gamma   90.00
#
_symmetry.space_group_name_H-M   'P 1'
#
loop_
_entity.id
_entity.type
_entity.pdbx_description
1 polymer ?
#
loop_
_entity_poly.entity_id
_entity_poly.type
_entity_poly.pdbx_seq_one_letter_code
_entity_poly.pdbx_strand_id
1 'polypeptide(L)' 'MDLYSRKIVGWHADRGSHYASNASQYQLQQYGMACSRSRKGNCYDNACIESFHGFF' A
#
# COMPACT_ATOMS: atom_id res chain seq x y z
N MET A 1 -6.14 21.27 -12.53
CA MET A 1 -6.45 20.90 -11.13
C MET A 1 -5.65 19.66 -10.81
N ASP A 2 -4.42 19.86 -10.35
CA ASP A 2 -3.41 18.82 -10.19
C ASP A 2 -3.66 18.05 -8.88
N LEU A 3 -4.39 16.94 -8.96
CA LEU A 3 -4.66 16.05 -7.81
C LEU A 3 -3.40 15.27 -7.37
N TYR A 4 -2.25 15.51 -8.00
CA TYR A 4 -0.94 14.98 -7.60
C TYR A 4 -0.11 16.04 -6.85
N SER A 5 -0.77 17.07 -6.30
CA SER A 5 -0.14 18.04 -5.39
C SER A 5 0.29 17.35 -4.08
N ARG A 6 1.46 16.71 -4.17
CA ARG A 6 2.42 16.29 -3.13
C ARG A 6 1.87 15.51 -1.95
N LYS A 7 1.44 14.27 -2.18
CA LYS A 7 1.50 13.25 -1.13
C LYS A 7 2.97 12.83 -0.93
N ILE A 8 3.56 13.28 0.16
CA ILE A 8 4.99 13.12 0.47
C ILE A 8 5.32 11.69 0.95
N VAL A 9 4.30 10.97 1.47
CA VAL A 9 4.43 9.63 2.05
C VAL A 9 3.46 8.68 1.36
N GLY A 10 4.00 7.57 0.86
CA GLY A 10 3.24 6.47 0.26
C GLY A 10 3.21 5.25 1.18
N TRP A 11 2.04 4.67 1.38
CA TRP A 11 1.87 3.36 1.99
C TRP A 11 1.69 2.34 0.87
N HIS A 12 2.62 1.39 0.79
CA HIS A 12 2.52 0.24 -0.09
C HIS A 12 2.13 -1.03 0.68
N ALA A 13 1.08 -1.73 0.24
CA ALA A 13 0.62 -2.96 0.87
C ALA A 13 0.08 -3.96 -0.15
N ASP A 14 0.19 -5.25 0.18
CA ASP A 14 -0.49 -6.31 -0.56
C ASP A 14 -2.02 -6.13 -0.51
N ARG A 15 -2.72 -6.78 -1.45
CA ARG A 15 -4.17 -6.78 -1.60
C ARG A 15 -4.95 -7.62 -0.58
N GLY A 16 -4.32 -8.10 0.50
CA GLY A 16 -5.03 -8.74 1.62
C GLY A 16 -6.31 -8.00 2.03
N SER A 17 -7.36 -8.75 2.36
CA SER A 17 -8.70 -8.21 2.65
C SER A 17 -8.71 -7.09 3.72
N HIS A 18 -7.78 -7.14 4.67
CA HIS A 18 -7.58 -6.13 5.72
C HIS A 18 -7.08 -4.79 5.14
N TYR A 19 -6.16 -4.81 4.17
CA TYR A 19 -5.57 -3.62 3.54
C TYR A 19 -6.38 -3.13 2.33
N ALA A 20 -7.22 -4.00 1.77
CA ALA A 20 -8.16 -3.65 0.70
C ALA A 20 -9.49 -3.06 1.23
N SER A 21 -9.72 -3.11 2.54
CA SER A 21 -10.95 -2.63 3.18
C SER A 21 -11.12 -1.10 3.09
N ASN A 22 -12.37 -0.64 3.06
CA ASN A 22 -12.69 0.79 3.04
C ASN A 22 -12.20 1.52 4.31
N ALA A 23 -12.16 0.82 5.45
CA ALA A 23 -11.67 1.37 6.71
C ALA A 23 -10.18 1.77 6.63
N SER A 24 -9.33 0.89 6.11
CA SER A 24 -7.90 1.15 5.96
C SER A 24 -7.62 2.26 4.94
N GLN A 25 -8.39 2.31 3.85
CA GLN A 25 -8.30 3.42 2.89
C GLN A 25 -8.74 4.76 3.48
N TYR A 26 -9.78 4.77 4.31
CA TYR A 26 -10.25 5.98 4.97
C TYR A 26 -9.22 6.53 5.96
N GLN A 27 -8.60 5.64 6.76
CA GLN A 27 -7.50 6.01 7.65
C GLN A 27 -6.32 6.59 6.86
N LEU A 28 -5.94 5.94 5.76
CA LEU A 28 -4.88 6.42 4.87
C LEU A 28 -5.15 7.81 4.29
N GLN A 29 -6.40 8.09 3.93
CA GLN A 29 -6.81 9.41 3.47
C GLN A 29 -6.78 10.45 4.59
N GLN A 30 -7.19 10.09 5.81
CA GLN A 30 -7.10 10.97 6.98
C GLN A 30 -5.66 11.38 7.30
N TYR A 31 -4.70 10.47 7.10
CA TYR A 31 -3.28 10.76 7.26
C TYR A 31 -2.64 11.47 6.05
N GLY A 32 -3.42 11.79 5.00
CA GLY A 32 -2.89 12.43 3.78
C GLY A 32 -1.96 11.53 2.96
N MET A 33 -1.97 10.22 3.20
CA MET A 33 -1.05 9.27 2.57
C MET A 33 -1.55 8.78 1.20
N ALA A 34 -0.61 8.36 0.34
CA ALA A 34 -0.91 7.73 -0.94
C ALA A 34 -0.92 6.20 -0.75
N CYS A 35 -2.06 5.54 -1.00
CA CYS A 35 -2.13 4.08 -0.97
C CYS A 35 -1.70 3.51 -2.33
N SER A 36 -0.61 2.74 -2.34
CA SER A 36 -0.17 1.91 -3.46
C SER A 36 -0.44 0.45 -3.10
N ARG A 37 -0.92 -0.34 -4.05
CA ARG A 37 -1.25 -1.76 -3.82
C ARG A 37 -0.70 -2.64 -4.91
N SER A 38 -0.32 -3.86 -4.54
CA SER A 38 0.16 -4.87 -5.47
C SER A 38 -0.85 -5.15 -6.58
N ARG A 39 -0.33 -5.33 -7.81
CA ARG A 39 -1.15 -5.76 -8.95
C ARG A 39 -1.69 -7.17 -8.70
N LYS A 40 -2.89 -7.46 -9.21
CA LYS A 40 -3.47 -8.82 -9.12
C LYS A 40 -2.50 -9.82 -9.76
N GLY A 41 -2.07 -10.83 -9.01
CA GLY A 41 -1.22 -11.90 -9.52
C GLY A 41 0.25 -11.53 -9.72
N ASN A 42 0.75 -10.46 -9.09
CA ASN A 42 2.17 -10.11 -9.13
C ASN A 42 2.84 -10.31 -7.76
N CYS A 43 3.39 -11.49 -7.52
CA CYS A 43 4.11 -11.84 -6.28
C CYS A 43 5.44 -11.08 -6.12
N TYR A 44 6.03 -10.55 -7.20
CA TYR A 44 7.29 -9.79 -7.13
C TYR A 44 7.18 -8.48 -6.36
N ASP A 45 5.97 -7.92 -6.28
CA ASP A 45 5.72 -6.66 -5.58
C ASP A 45 5.82 -6.83 -4.06
N ASN A 46 5.49 -8.03 -3.57
CA ASN A 46 5.58 -8.41 -2.15
C ASN A 46 6.90 -9.16 -1.83
N ALA A 47 7.67 -9.55 -2.84
CA ALA A 47 8.89 -10.35 -2.67
C ALA A 47 9.95 -9.69 -1.77
N CYS A 48 10.08 -8.35 -1.77
CA CYS A 48 11.01 -7.65 -0.89
C CYS A 48 10.66 -7.84 0.60
N ILE A 49 9.38 -7.69 0.95
CA ILE A 49 8.93 -7.82 2.34
C ILE A 49 8.86 -9.30 2.76
N GLU A 50 8.52 -10.21 1.85
CA GLU A 50 8.57 -11.65 2.10
C GLU A 50 10.01 -12.15 2.30
N SER A 51 10.96 -11.63 1.52
CA SER A 51 12.39 -11.94 1.71
C SER A 51 12.86 -11.46 3.07
N PHE A 52 12.49 -10.23 3.47
CA PHE A 52 12.79 -9.70 4.80
C PHE A 52 12.21 -10.58 5.92
N HIS A 53 10.96 -11.02 5.79
CA HIS A 53 10.33 -11.93 6.77
C HIS A 53 10.94 -13.34 6.77
N GLY A 54 11.52 -13.80 5.66
CA GLY A 54 12.21 -15.09 5.60
C GLY A 54 13.58 -15.10 6.28
N PHE A 55 14.14 -13.93 6.62
CA PHE A 55 15.39 -13.82 7.36
C PHE A 55 15.23 -13.92 8.88
N PHE A 56 14.01 -13.85 9.42
CA PHE A 56 13.73 -13.95 10.86
C PHE A 56 13.08 -15.28 11.22
#